data_AF-A0AAD3R974-F1
#
_entry.id   AF-A0AAD3R974-F1
#
_cell.length_a   1.000
_cell.length_b   1.000
_cell.length_c   1.000
_cell.angle_alpha   90.00
_cell.angle_beta   90.00
_cell.angle_gamma   90.00
#
_symmetry.space_group_name_H-M   'P 1'
#
loop_
_entity.id
_entity.type
_entity.pdbx_description
1 polymer ?
#
loop_
_entity_poly.entity_id
_entity_poly.type
_entity_poly.pdbx_seq_one_letter_code
_entity_poly.pdbx_strand_id
1 'polypeptide(L)'
;MGDTEASVSAKFPQWCSPVHRRAPENEQMLEILGRRKSAKFECFITPGYMLVKSRETETTSTPPVTTKADFRPWVDQDLQDNTEATAREDEDGDWVDSNEKEDIPHVPYSPPRYPKETMLERSKDFYTLMNQRRSVRFISPEPVPREVIDDVIRTAGTAPSGAHTEPWTFVVVSDAETKHQIRLIVEEEEEVNYRQRMGDKWVHDLAKLRTNWVKEYLDVAPYLVLIFKQTYGILPNGKKKTHYYNEISVSISCGILLAALQNVGLVTVTSTPLNCGPQLRLLLKRPANEKLLMLLPVGYPASDATVPDLKRKPLNEIIVHI
;
A
#
# COMPACT_ATOMS: atom_id res chain seq x y z
N MET A 1 -3.83 -59.34 -10.60
CA MET A 1 -2.59 -60.12 -10.41
C MET A 1 -1.94 -60.29 -11.76
N GLY A 2 -0.69 -59.82 -11.91
CA GLY A 2 0.14 -59.89 -13.12
C GLY A 2 -0.06 -58.67 -14.03
N ASP A 3 0.57 -57.53 -13.79
CA ASP A 3 1.96 -57.16 -14.09
C ASP A 3 2.28 -57.14 -15.60
N THR A 4 2.38 -55.92 -16.13
CA THR A 4 3.07 -55.65 -17.41
C THR A 4 4.07 -54.53 -17.15
N GLU A 5 5.32 -54.92 -16.89
CA GLU A 5 6.48 -54.05 -16.96
C GLU A 5 6.81 -53.77 -18.43
N ALA A 6 6.98 -52.49 -18.77
CA ALA A 6 7.67 -52.07 -19.98
C ALA A 6 8.65 -50.95 -19.61
N SER A 7 9.89 -51.35 -19.38
CA SER A 7 11.05 -50.46 -19.21
C SER A 7 11.60 -50.05 -20.57
N VAL A 8 11.67 -48.74 -20.85
CA VAL A 8 12.58 -48.21 -21.88
C VAL A 8 13.26 -46.93 -21.37
N SER A 9 14.59 -46.99 -21.42
CA SER A 9 15.59 -46.00 -21.05
C SER A 9 15.87 -45.03 -22.19
N ALA A 10 16.01 -43.73 -21.89
CA ALA A 10 16.73 -42.74 -22.73
C ALA A 10 17.17 -41.57 -21.82
N LYS A 11 18.38 -41.54 -21.27
CA LYS A 11 19.65 -40.97 -21.80
C LYS A 11 19.56 -39.52 -22.30
N PHE A 12 20.10 -38.63 -21.46
CA PHE A 12 20.58 -37.27 -21.73
C PHE A 12 21.64 -37.20 -22.84
N PRO A 13 21.87 -36.00 -23.39
CA PRO A 13 23.21 -35.55 -23.72
C PRO A 13 23.60 -34.25 -22.98
N GLN A 14 24.74 -34.31 -22.30
CA GLN A 14 25.59 -33.18 -21.91
C GLN A 14 26.13 -32.46 -23.13
N TRP A 15 26.27 -31.13 -23.08
CA TRP A 15 27.24 -30.39 -23.87
C TRP A 15 27.93 -29.30 -23.04
N CYS A 16 29.19 -29.07 -23.41
CA CYS A 16 30.29 -28.55 -22.63
C CYS A 16 30.34 -27.01 -22.48
N SER A 17 30.84 -26.55 -21.34
CA SER A 17 31.68 -25.33 -21.19
C SER A 17 33.15 -25.68 -21.53
N PRO A 18 34.17 -24.77 -21.61
CA PRO A 18 34.25 -23.38 -21.14
C PRO A 18 35.03 -22.39 -22.06
N VAL A 19 34.86 -21.07 -21.89
CA VAL A 19 35.96 -20.11 -22.15
C VAL A 19 35.88 -18.92 -21.19
N HIS A 20 37.00 -18.70 -20.49
CA HIS A 20 37.34 -17.51 -19.69
C HIS A 20 37.25 -16.19 -20.49
N ARG A 21 36.75 -15.14 -19.84
CA ARG A 21 37.36 -13.80 -19.96
C ARG A 21 37.07 -12.93 -18.73
N ARG A 22 38.12 -12.23 -18.30
CA ARG A 22 38.28 -11.43 -17.08
C ARG A 22 37.46 -10.12 -17.10
N ALA A 23 37.33 -9.56 -15.90
CA ALA A 23 36.71 -8.28 -15.49
C ALA A 23 37.18 -7.02 -16.25
N PRO A 24 36.55 -5.87 -15.97
CA PRO A 24 37.15 -5.01 -14.95
C PRO A 24 36.16 -4.42 -13.93
N GLU A 25 36.70 -4.24 -12.72
CA GLU A 25 36.24 -3.44 -11.60
C GLU A 25 36.23 -1.94 -11.99
N ASN A 26 35.22 -1.19 -11.57
CA ASN A 26 35.21 0.27 -11.61
C ASN A 26 35.05 0.81 -10.18
N GLU A 27 36.19 1.10 -9.57
CA GLU A 27 36.35 1.80 -8.31
C GLU A 27 36.98 3.17 -8.65
N GLN A 28 36.18 4.24 -8.66
CA GLN A 28 36.66 5.62 -8.79
C GLN A 28 35.63 6.56 -8.17
N MET A 29 35.86 6.99 -6.92
CA MET A 29 35.25 8.19 -6.32
C MET A 29 35.93 8.56 -4.99
N LEU A 30 37.24 8.83 -4.98
CA LEU A 30 37.91 9.56 -3.89
C LEU A 30 39.16 10.26 -4.42
N GLU A 31 39.14 11.60 -4.36
CA GLU A 31 40.27 12.56 -4.20
C GLU A 31 40.10 13.79 -5.10
N ILE A 32 39.57 14.89 -4.53
CA ILE A 32 40.00 16.25 -4.89
C ILE A 32 40.01 17.12 -3.62
N LEU A 33 41.25 17.45 -3.20
CA LEU A 33 41.73 18.67 -2.54
C LEU A 33 41.46 18.90 -1.04
N GLY A 34 42.47 18.55 -0.24
CA GLY A 34 42.83 19.33 0.94
C GLY A 34 43.67 20.57 0.58
N ARG A 35 43.62 21.62 1.43
CA ARG A 35 44.78 22.20 2.13
C ARG A 35 44.48 23.56 2.78
N ARG A 36 45.19 23.77 3.90
CA ARG A 36 45.56 25.02 4.62
C ARG A 36 44.59 25.42 5.74
N LYS A 37 45.04 25.84 6.93
CA LYS A 37 46.36 25.97 7.56
C LYS A 37 46.11 26.14 9.07
N SER A 38 47.00 25.60 9.89
CA SER A 38 47.09 25.79 11.33
C SER A 38 47.64 27.18 11.71
N ALA A 39 47.14 27.78 12.80
CA ALA A 39 47.92 28.62 13.70
C ALA A 39 47.26 28.67 15.10
N LYS A 40 48.05 28.31 16.11
CA LYS A 40 47.78 28.44 17.56
C LYS A 40 47.95 29.91 18.00
N PHE A 41 47.46 30.24 19.20
CA PHE A 41 48.05 31.07 20.28
C PHE A 41 46.88 31.54 21.16
N GLU A 42 46.64 30.84 22.28
CA GLU A 42 47.15 31.10 23.63
C GLU A 42 46.27 32.05 24.46
N CYS A 43 45.98 31.56 25.66
CA CYS A 43 45.04 32.06 26.65
C CYS A 43 45.81 32.93 27.65
N PHE A 44 45.28 34.10 27.98
CA PHE A 44 45.66 34.84 29.19
C PHE A 44 44.41 35.01 30.06
N ILE A 45 44.48 34.44 31.26
CA ILE A 45 43.54 34.63 32.36
C ILE A 45 44.22 35.57 33.35
N THR A 46 43.51 36.62 33.80
CA THR A 46 43.58 37.07 35.21
C THR A 46 42.32 37.86 35.59
N PRO A 47 41.96 37.90 36.89
CA PRO A 47 40.58 37.81 37.36
C PRO A 47 40.07 39.10 38.04
N GLY A 48 38.74 39.26 38.13
CA GLY A 48 38.11 40.38 38.82
C GLY A 48 36.72 40.04 39.35
N TYR A 49 36.57 40.19 40.67
CA TYR A 49 35.45 39.83 41.53
C TYR A 49 34.16 40.66 41.33
N MET A 50 33.08 40.10 41.91
CA MET A 50 31.98 40.74 42.65
C MET A 50 30.60 40.94 41.99
N LEU A 51 29.62 40.36 42.68
CA LEU A 51 28.16 40.54 42.57
C LEU A 51 27.74 42.01 42.62
N VAL A 52 26.60 42.34 41.99
CA VAL A 52 25.33 42.76 42.64
C VAL A 52 24.25 43.01 41.56
N LYS A 53 23.01 42.64 41.91
CA LYS A 53 21.77 42.78 41.13
C LYS A 53 21.37 44.24 40.86
N SER A 54 20.78 44.51 39.70
CA SER A 54 19.57 45.35 39.56
C SER A 54 18.94 45.20 38.17
N ARG A 55 17.62 45.39 38.14
CA ARG A 55 16.67 45.19 37.04
C ARG A 55 16.55 46.45 36.16
N GLU A 56 16.04 46.24 34.94
CA GLU A 56 15.39 47.21 34.02
C GLU A 56 16.34 48.09 33.16
N THR A 57 16.15 48.34 31.87
CA THR A 57 14.99 48.31 30.95
C THR A 57 15.43 47.98 29.50
N GLU A 58 14.45 47.79 28.63
CA GLU A 58 14.49 47.35 27.23
C GLU A 58 15.42 48.12 26.27
N THR A 59 15.91 47.36 25.29
CA THR A 59 15.83 47.57 23.82
C THR A 59 17.18 47.35 23.16
N THR A 60 17.33 46.22 22.48
CA THR A 60 18.23 46.10 21.33
C THR A 60 17.77 44.95 20.43
N SER A 61 17.49 45.33 19.19
CA SER A 61 17.16 44.48 18.05
C SER A 61 18.13 43.31 17.88
N THR A 62 17.59 42.10 17.81
CA THR A 62 18.30 40.90 17.33
C THR A 62 17.83 40.57 15.91
N PRO A 63 18.74 40.12 15.00
CA PRO A 63 18.41 39.80 13.62
C PRO A 63 17.62 38.48 13.54
N PRO A 64 16.89 38.20 12.43
CA PRO A 64 16.02 37.04 12.35
C PRO A 64 16.86 35.75 12.40
N VAL A 65 16.63 34.97 13.45
CA VAL A 65 17.04 33.57 13.52
C VAL A 65 16.20 32.83 12.49
N THR A 66 16.85 32.27 11.48
CA THR A 66 16.26 31.26 10.60
C THR A 66 15.90 30.05 11.46
N THR A 67 14.62 29.94 11.79
CA THR A 67 14.07 28.77 12.48
C THR A 67 14.24 27.57 11.56
N LYS A 68 15.07 26.61 11.98
CA LYS A 68 14.98 25.22 11.52
C LYS A 68 13.51 24.84 11.60
N ALA A 69 12.95 24.39 10.48
CA ALA A 69 11.61 23.83 10.45
C ALA A 69 11.50 22.76 11.54
N ASP A 70 10.66 23.02 12.53
CA ASP A 70 10.41 22.09 13.62
C ASP A 70 9.85 20.80 13.03
N PHE A 71 10.62 19.73 13.18
CA PHE A 71 10.27 18.38 12.79
C PHE A 71 9.11 17.91 13.67
N ARG A 72 7.93 17.68 13.06
CA ARG A 72 6.82 16.99 13.70
C ARG A 72 6.67 15.57 13.12
N PRO A 73 6.48 14.54 13.95
CA PRO A 73 6.16 13.19 13.47
C PRO A 73 4.89 13.20 12.62
N TRP A 74 4.88 12.35 11.60
CA TRP A 74 3.71 12.15 10.73
C TRP A 74 2.51 11.67 11.56
N VAL A 75 1.37 12.34 11.39
CA VAL A 75 0.12 12.11 12.14
C VAL A 75 -1.03 11.90 11.16
N ASP A 76 -2.12 11.24 11.60
CA ASP A 76 -3.28 10.90 10.76
C ASP A 76 -3.87 12.08 9.96
N GLN A 77 -3.61 13.33 10.38
CA GLN A 77 -3.93 14.54 9.62
C GLN A 77 -3.25 14.64 8.24
N ASP A 78 -2.10 14.01 8.04
CA ASP A 78 -1.38 14.01 6.77
C ASP A 78 -2.01 13.03 5.74
N LEU A 79 -2.96 12.18 6.17
CA LEU A 79 -3.83 11.36 5.31
C LEU A 79 -5.13 12.09 4.94
N GLN A 80 -5.41 13.23 5.56
CA GLN A 80 -6.56 14.05 5.21
C GLN A 80 -6.25 14.77 3.90
N ASP A 81 -6.57 14.12 2.79
CA ASP A 81 -6.91 14.86 1.58
C ASP A 81 -8.05 15.83 1.96
N ASN A 82 -7.91 17.12 1.63
CA ASN A 82 -8.91 18.19 1.86
C ASN A 82 -10.32 17.88 1.30
N THR A 83 -10.51 16.72 0.68
CA THR A 83 -11.80 16.14 0.35
C THR A 83 -12.47 15.37 1.50
N GLU A 84 -11.89 15.21 2.69
CA GLU A 84 -12.69 14.86 3.88
C GLU A 84 -13.69 15.99 4.09
N ALA A 85 -14.84 15.90 3.42
CA ALA A 85 -16.03 16.63 3.80
C ALA A 85 -16.28 16.22 5.24
N THR A 86 -15.78 17.02 6.19
CA THR A 86 -16.26 16.96 7.55
C THR A 86 -17.77 17.06 7.41
N ALA A 87 -18.50 16.14 8.03
CA ALA A 87 -19.96 16.10 7.98
C ALA A 87 -20.64 17.35 8.59
N ARG A 88 -19.89 18.46 8.74
CA ARG A 88 -20.27 19.73 9.35
C ARG A 88 -20.40 20.88 8.35
N GLU A 89 -20.07 20.71 7.06
CA GLU A 89 -20.22 21.80 6.06
C GLU A 89 -21.42 21.67 5.12
N ASP A 90 -22.16 20.55 5.15
CA ASP A 90 -23.47 20.42 4.49
C ASP A 90 -24.59 20.64 5.52
N GLU A 91 -24.75 21.87 6.03
CA GLU A 91 -25.69 22.20 7.12
C GLU A 91 -27.19 22.25 6.70
N ASP A 92 -27.54 21.93 5.45
CA ASP A 92 -28.93 21.99 4.98
C ASP A 92 -29.36 20.76 4.13
N GLY A 93 -29.98 19.76 4.77
CA GLY A 93 -31.21 19.14 4.22
C GLY A 93 -31.21 17.85 3.39
N ASP A 94 -30.08 17.21 3.06
CA ASP A 94 -30.07 16.07 2.08
C ASP A 94 -29.66 14.68 2.62
N TRP A 95 -29.51 14.55 3.93
CA TRP A 95 -29.23 13.26 4.58
C TRP A 95 -30.52 12.60 5.06
N VAL A 96 -30.61 11.28 4.91
CA VAL A 96 -31.68 10.54 5.59
C VAL A 96 -31.34 10.41 7.07
N ASP A 97 -32.12 11.09 7.92
CA ASP A 97 -32.24 10.74 9.33
C ASP A 97 -33.11 9.47 9.42
N SER A 98 -32.47 8.31 9.48
CA SER A 98 -33.14 7.00 9.43
C SER A 98 -33.88 6.71 10.73
N ASN A 99 -34.97 7.44 10.98
CA ASN A 99 -35.93 7.16 12.04
C ASN A 99 -36.96 6.09 11.64
N GLU A 100 -36.96 5.67 10.37
CA GLU A 100 -37.79 4.58 9.87
C GLU A 100 -37.16 3.23 10.25
N LYS A 101 -37.85 2.45 11.09
CA LYS A 101 -37.44 1.10 11.44
C LYS A 101 -37.73 0.15 10.27
N GLU A 102 -36.70 -0.22 9.52
CA GLU A 102 -36.76 -1.42 8.68
C GLU A 102 -36.85 -2.66 9.59
N ASP A 103 -37.97 -3.36 9.56
CA ASP A 103 -38.14 -4.63 10.27
C ASP A 103 -37.65 -5.78 9.39
N ILE A 104 -36.38 -6.14 9.55
CA ILE A 104 -35.74 -7.22 8.79
C ILE A 104 -35.88 -8.54 9.58
N PRO A 105 -36.44 -9.61 8.99
CA PRO A 105 -36.56 -10.89 9.67
C PRO A 105 -35.20 -11.48 10.05
N HIS A 106 -35.06 -11.93 11.30
CA HIS A 106 -33.91 -12.70 11.74
C HIS A 106 -34.11 -14.19 11.42
N VAL A 107 -33.10 -14.82 10.82
CA VAL A 107 -33.11 -16.24 10.44
C VAL A 107 -32.09 -17.06 11.26
N PRO A 108 -32.31 -18.36 11.50
CA PRO A 108 -31.33 -19.20 12.18
C PRO A 108 -30.00 -19.29 11.42
N TYR A 109 -28.89 -19.06 12.12
CA TYR A 109 -27.53 -19.22 11.59
C TYR A 109 -26.99 -20.62 11.93
N SER A 110 -26.52 -21.38 10.93
CA SER A 110 -26.07 -22.77 11.09
C SER A 110 -24.83 -23.09 10.24
N PRO A 111 -23.63 -22.61 10.65
CA PRO A 111 -22.40 -22.90 9.95
C PRO A 111 -21.91 -24.34 10.19
N PRO A 112 -21.04 -24.89 9.32
CA PRO A 112 -20.41 -26.17 9.58
C PRO A 112 -19.53 -26.10 10.83
N ARG A 113 -19.64 -27.11 11.70
CA ARG A 113 -18.78 -27.30 12.86
C ARG A 113 -17.82 -28.45 12.62
N TYR A 114 -16.51 -28.17 12.72
CA TYR A 114 -15.47 -29.16 12.51
C TYR A 114 -15.00 -29.79 13.84
N PRO A 115 -14.52 -31.06 13.82
CA PRO A 115 -13.75 -31.62 14.93
C PRO A 115 -12.49 -30.81 15.21
N LYS A 116 -11.98 -30.88 16.45
CA LYS A 116 -10.82 -30.09 16.90
C LYS A 116 -9.58 -30.34 16.03
N GLU A 117 -9.35 -31.58 15.66
CA GLU A 117 -8.21 -32.03 14.86
C GLU A 117 -8.24 -31.36 13.48
N THR A 118 -9.41 -31.39 12.83
CA THR A 118 -9.65 -30.72 11.55
C THR A 118 -9.50 -29.19 11.65
N MET A 119 -9.93 -28.57 12.76
CA MET A 119 -9.72 -27.13 12.98
C MET A 119 -8.22 -26.78 13.03
N LEU A 120 -7.43 -27.59 13.74
CA LEU A 120 -5.99 -27.40 13.88
C LEU A 120 -5.25 -27.59 12.56
N GLU A 121 -5.65 -28.57 11.75
CA GLU A 121 -5.09 -28.80 10.42
C GLU A 121 -5.40 -27.63 9.48
N ARG A 122 -6.68 -27.30 9.32
CA ARG A 122 -7.12 -26.22 8.41
C ARG A 122 -6.51 -24.86 8.76
N SER A 123 -6.37 -24.55 10.05
CA SER A 123 -5.75 -23.29 10.48
C SER A 123 -4.25 -23.23 10.14
N LYS A 124 -3.51 -24.34 10.26
CA LYS A 124 -2.10 -24.41 9.86
C LYS A 124 -1.92 -24.32 8.35
N ASP A 125 -2.79 -25.00 7.59
CA ASP A 125 -2.73 -24.98 6.12
C ASP A 125 -3.03 -23.59 5.59
N PHE A 126 -4.08 -22.95 6.10
CA PHE A 126 -4.43 -21.59 5.71
C PHE A 126 -3.34 -20.58 6.10
N TYR A 127 -2.75 -20.71 7.30
CA TYR A 127 -1.58 -19.92 7.68
C TYR A 127 -0.42 -20.12 6.69
N THR A 128 -0.13 -21.37 6.31
CA THR A 128 0.97 -21.70 5.40
C THR A 128 0.75 -21.08 4.02
N LEU A 129 -0.47 -21.20 3.47
CA LEU A 129 -0.87 -20.57 2.21
C LEU A 129 -0.71 -19.05 2.27
N MET A 130 -1.27 -18.40 3.29
CA MET A 130 -1.23 -16.95 3.44
C MET A 130 0.19 -16.43 3.73
N ASN A 131 1.03 -17.24 4.37
CA ASN A 131 2.41 -16.88 4.63
C ASN A 131 3.27 -16.88 3.34
N GLN A 132 2.90 -17.66 2.32
CA GLN A 132 3.57 -17.62 1.01
C GLN A 132 3.30 -16.32 0.25
N ARG A 133 2.20 -15.62 0.54
CA ARG A 133 1.87 -14.35 -0.13
C ARG A 133 2.98 -13.31 0.07
N ARG A 134 3.49 -12.80 -1.04
CA ARG A 134 4.38 -11.63 -1.12
C ARG A 134 3.74 -10.56 -1.99
N SER A 135 4.13 -9.30 -1.79
CA SER A 135 3.76 -8.23 -2.72
C SER A 135 4.72 -8.25 -3.89
N VAL A 136 4.21 -8.55 -5.08
CA VAL A 136 5.01 -8.75 -6.30
C VAL A 136 4.84 -7.55 -7.23
N ARG A 137 5.97 -6.98 -7.67
CA ARG A 137 6.00 -5.78 -8.53
C ARG A 137 6.37 -6.08 -10.00
N PHE A 138 6.71 -7.33 -10.29
CA PHE A 138 7.02 -7.82 -11.63
C PHE A 138 5.95 -8.85 -12.02
N ILE A 139 5.03 -8.45 -12.88
CA ILE A 139 3.83 -9.22 -13.23
C ILE A 139 3.95 -9.64 -14.70
N SER A 140 3.52 -10.85 -15.02
CA SER A 140 3.46 -11.40 -16.38
C SER A 140 2.28 -10.81 -17.16
N PRO A 141 2.41 -10.57 -18.47
CA PRO A 141 1.30 -10.18 -19.34
C PRO A 141 0.37 -11.35 -19.69
N GLU A 142 0.69 -12.57 -19.22
CA GLU A 142 -0.12 -13.77 -19.47
C GLU A 142 -1.59 -13.55 -19.07
N PRO A 143 -2.56 -13.83 -19.96
CA PRO A 143 -3.97 -13.64 -19.68
C PRO A 143 -4.45 -14.46 -18.46
N VAL A 144 -5.28 -13.84 -17.64
CA VAL A 144 -6.00 -14.50 -16.54
C VAL A 144 -7.47 -14.67 -16.94
N PRO A 145 -8.12 -15.83 -16.68
CA PRO A 145 -9.54 -15.97 -16.96
C PRO A 145 -10.38 -14.94 -16.19
N ARG A 146 -11.25 -14.21 -16.90
CA ARG A 146 -12.12 -13.17 -16.31
C ARG A 146 -12.99 -13.72 -15.16
N GLU A 147 -13.47 -14.95 -15.28
CA GLU A 147 -14.29 -15.60 -14.25
C GLU A 147 -13.56 -15.71 -12.91
N VAL A 148 -12.24 -15.94 -12.93
CA VAL A 148 -11.42 -15.97 -11.72
C VAL A 148 -11.38 -14.59 -11.07
N ILE A 149 -11.27 -13.52 -11.86
CA ILE A 149 -11.32 -12.13 -11.34
C ILE A 149 -12.69 -11.82 -10.75
N ASP A 150 -13.77 -12.23 -11.42
CA ASP A 150 -15.13 -12.05 -10.94
C ASP A 150 -15.38 -12.83 -9.62
N ASP A 151 -14.83 -14.04 -9.48
CA ASP A 151 -14.94 -14.87 -8.27
C ASP A 151 -14.16 -14.30 -7.07
N VAL A 152 -12.93 -13.81 -7.27
CA VAL A 152 -12.17 -13.21 -6.17
C VAL A 152 -12.78 -11.88 -5.70
N ILE A 153 -13.42 -11.12 -6.61
CA ILE A 153 -14.16 -9.90 -6.25
C ILE A 153 -15.47 -10.24 -5.55
N ARG A 154 -16.22 -11.27 -6.01
CA ARG A 154 -17.39 -11.78 -5.28
C ARG A 154 -17.02 -12.21 -3.86
N THR A 155 -15.88 -12.86 -3.70
CA THR A 155 -15.34 -13.25 -2.39
C THR A 155 -15.04 -12.01 -1.54
N ALA A 156 -14.43 -10.96 -2.11
CA ALA A 156 -14.21 -9.69 -1.41
C ALA A 156 -15.52 -9.03 -0.95
N GLY A 157 -16.58 -9.13 -1.76
CA GLY A 157 -17.91 -8.62 -1.45
C GLY A 157 -18.60 -9.29 -0.26
N THR A 158 -18.09 -10.43 0.23
CA THR A 158 -18.63 -11.08 1.44
C THR A 158 -18.12 -10.45 2.74
N ALA A 159 -17.36 -9.36 2.66
CA ALA A 159 -16.83 -8.67 3.84
C ALA A 159 -17.95 -8.13 4.73
N PRO A 160 -17.73 -8.03 6.06
CA PRO A 160 -18.61 -7.25 6.92
C PRO A 160 -18.49 -5.76 6.58
N SER A 161 -19.58 -5.01 6.81
CA SER A 161 -19.60 -3.55 6.67
C SER A 161 -20.46 -2.91 7.75
N GLY A 162 -20.10 -1.68 8.15
CA GLY A 162 -20.87 -0.92 9.13
C GLY A 162 -22.31 -0.73 8.66
N ALA A 163 -23.28 -1.19 9.49
CA ALA A 163 -24.71 -1.18 9.18
C ALA A 163 -25.07 -1.84 7.82
N HIS A 164 -24.31 -2.86 7.38
CA HIS A 164 -24.53 -3.56 6.11
C HIS A 164 -24.63 -2.60 4.91
N THR A 165 -23.72 -1.62 4.84
CA THR A 165 -23.72 -0.59 3.80
C THR A 165 -22.97 -0.99 2.53
N GLU A 166 -22.13 -2.03 2.60
CA GLU A 166 -21.34 -2.55 1.46
C GLU A 166 -20.65 -1.45 0.63
N PRO A 167 -19.88 -0.54 1.26
CA PRO A 167 -19.51 0.75 0.68
C PRO A 167 -18.30 0.65 -0.27
N TRP A 168 -18.25 -0.35 -1.13
CA TRP A 168 -17.15 -0.64 -2.04
C TRP A 168 -17.57 -0.63 -3.50
N THR A 169 -16.67 -0.15 -4.35
CA THR A 169 -16.73 -0.34 -5.79
C THR A 169 -15.39 -0.89 -6.27
N PHE A 170 -15.42 -2.04 -6.95
CA PHE A 170 -14.24 -2.64 -7.58
C PHE A 170 -14.25 -2.31 -9.06
N VAL A 171 -13.40 -1.37 -9.49
CA VAL A 171 -13.25 -1.01 -10.90
C VAL A 171 -12.17 -1.88 -11.52
N VAL A 172 -12.58 -2.82 -12.37
CA VAL A 172 -11.69 -3.74 -13.08
C VAL A 172 -11.34 -3.17 -14.46
N VAL A 173 -10.07 -2.95 -14.72
CA VAL A 173 -9.55 -2.39 -15.97
C VAL A 173 -8.66 -3.42 -16.66
N SER A 174 -9.02 -3.82 -17.87
CA SER A 174 -8.20 -4.67 -18.75
C SER A 174 -7.86 -4.00 -20.09
N ASP A 175 -8.56 -2.90 -20.42
CA ASP A 175 -8.29 -2.10 -21.61
C ASP A 175 -6.89 -1.48 -21.55
N ALA A 176 -6.08 -1.75 -22.59
CA ALA A 176 -4.68 -1.36 -22.61
C ALA A 176 -4.49 0.16 -22.58
N GLU A 177 -5.32 0.90 -23.32
CA GLU A 177 -5.24 2.37 -23.35
C GLU A 177 -5.58 2.95 -21.98
N THR A 178 -6.67 2.50 -21.36
CA THR A 178 -7.06 2.96 -20.02
C THR A 178 -6.00 2.64 -18.97
N LYS A 179 -5.38 1.45 -19.02
CA LYS A 179 -4.25 1.09 -18.15
C LYS A 179 -3.05 2.02 -18.34
N HIS A 180 -2.73 2.36 -19.58
CA HIS A 180 -1.65 3.29 -19.89
C HIS A 180 -1.91 4.70 -19.37
N GLN A 181 -3.14 5.21 -19.53
CA GLN A 181 -3.52 6.50 -18.95
C GLN A 181 -3.44 6.50 -17.41
N ILE A 182 -3.85 5.40 -16.76
CA ILE A 182 -3.66 5.22 -15.31
C ILE A 182 -2.18 5.27 -14.94
N ARG A 183 -1.33 4.59 -15.70
CA ARG A 183 0.12 4.58 -15.47
C ARG A 183 0.70 5.99 -15.54
N LEU A 184 0.39 6.75 -16.57
CA LEU A 184 0.89 8.12 -16.74
C LEU A 184 0.54 9.01 -15.53
N ILE A 185 -0.72 8.97 -15.09
CA ILE A 185 -1.19 9.71 -13.90
C ILE A 185 -0.39 9.28 -12.65
N VAL A 186 -0.22 7.98 -12.44
CA VAL A 186 0.47 7.46 -11.26
C VAL A 186 1.95 7.80 -11.26
N GLU A 187 2.64 7.65 -12.40
CA GLU A 187 4.08 7.94 -12.50
C GLU A 187 4.37 9.45 -12.34
N GLU A 188 3.51 10.32 -12.89
CA GLU A 188 3.64 11.78 -12.72
C GLU A 188 3.55 12.19 -11.25
N GLU A 189 2.50 11.76 -10.55
CA GLU A 189 2.31 12.10 -9.13
C GLU A 189 3.36 11.43 -8.24
N GLU A 190 3.76 10.19 -8.53
CA GLU A 190 4.83 9.51 -7.80
C GLU A 190 6.19 10.20 -7.98
N GLU A 191 6.50 10.72 -9.17
CA GLU A 191 7.72 11.51 -9.36
C GLU A 191 7.73 12.74 -8.45
N VAL A 192 6.62 13.48 -8.37
CA VAL A 192 6.47 14.62 -7.45
C VAL A 192 6.56 14.16 -5.99
N ASN A 193 5.95 13.03 -5.64
CA ASN A 193 6.00 12.48 -4.29
C ASN A 193 7.43 12.16 -3.85
N TYR A 194 8.19 11.44 -4.68
CA TYR A 194 9.58 11.07 -4.39
C TYR A 194 10.51 12.28 -4.32
N ARG A 195 10.29 13.30 -5.17
CA ARG A 195 11.17 14.48 -5.23
C ARG A 195 10.86 15.53 -4.17
N GLN A 196 9.60 15.67 -3.75
CA GLN A 196 9.17 16.85 -2.99
C GLN A 196 8.31 16.52 -1.77
N ARG A 197 7.35 15.57 -1.85
CA ARG A 197 6.30 15.44 -0.83
C ARG A 197 6.62 14.42 0.28
N MET A 198 7.30 13.33 -0.04
CA MET A 198 7.53 12.23 0.93
C MET A 198 8.62 12.57 1.96
N GLY A 199 9.52 13.51 1.64
CA GLY A 199 10.66 13.88 2.49
C GLY A 199 11.73 12.78 2.61
N ASP A 200 12.91 13.16 3.12
CA ASP A 200 14.09 12.27 3.11
C ASP A 200 13.89 10.97 3.91
N LYS A 201 13.18 11.05 5.04
CA LYS A 201 12.96 9.90 5.93
C LYS A 201 12.14 8.80 5.23
N TRP A 202 11.04 9.18 4.58
CA TRP A 202 10.18 8.20 3.92
C TRP A 202 10.88 7.59 2.70
N VAL A 203 11.58 8.41 1.91
CA VAL A 203 12.40 7.92 0.78
C VAL A 203 13.44 6.91 1.27
N HIS A 204 14.09 7.18 2.41
CA HIS A 204 15.03 6.24 3.03
C HIS A 204 14.36 4.93 3.48
N ASP A 205 13.19 5.01 4.11
CA ASP A 205 12.43 3.82 4.53
C ASP A 205 12.01 2.92 3.36
N LEU A 206 11.81 3.49 2.17
CA LEU A 206 11.47 2.79 0.93
C LEU A 206 12.69 2.21 0.21
N ALA A 207 13.91 2.65 0.49
CA ALA A 207 15.11 2.21 -0.23
C ALA A 207 15.29 0.68 -0.22
N LYS A 208 14.94 0.02 0.89
CA LYS A 208 14.98 -1.45 1.02
C LYS A 208 14.00 -2.18 0.10
N LEU A 209 12.97 -1.50 -0.39
CA LEU A 209 11.99 -2.03 -1.33
C LEU A 209 12.41 -1.83 -2.79
N ARG A 210 13.45 -1.01 -3.05
CA ARG A 210 13.94 -0.63 -4.39
C ARG A 210 12.83 -0.11 -5.30
N THR A 211 11.86 0.61 -4.73
CA THR A 211 10.77 1.25 -5.48
C THR A 211 11.23 2.60 -6.00
N ASN A 212 10.72 2.97 -7.16
CA ASN A 212 10.84 4.30 -7.75
C ASN A 212 9.46 4.74 -8.28
N TRP A 213 9.42 5.84 -9.02
CA TRP A 213 8.20 6.35 -9.64
C TRP A 213 7.75 5.56 -10.87
N VAL A 214 8.61 4.76 -11.50
CA VAL A 214 8.27 3.95 -12.69
C VAL A 214 7.46 2.72 -12.29
N LYS A 215 6.26 2.58 -12.84
CA LYS A 215 5.27 1.55 -12.50
C LYS A 215 4.88 0.71 -13.72
N GLU A 216 5.86 0.08 -14.35
CA GLU A 216 5.67 -0.75 -15.56
C GLU A 216 4.56 -1.81 -15.43
N TYR A 217 4.40 -2.37 -14.23
CA TYR A 217 3.35 -3.34 -13.93
C TYR A 217 1.92 -2.83 -14.17
N LEU A 218 1.71 -1.50 -14.28
CA LEU A 218 0.40 -0.92 -14.61
C LEU A 218 0.01 -1.15 -16.07
N ASP A 219 0.99 -1.23 -16.99
CA ASP A 219 0.74 -1.61 -18.38
C ASP A 219 0.73 -3.13 -18.54
N VAL A 220 1.69 -3.81 -17.91
CA VAL A 220 1.95 -5.23 -18.16
C VAL A 220 0.88 -6.15 -17.54
N ALA A 221 0.40 -5.86 -16.33
CA ALA A 221 -0.57 -6.74 -15.67
C ALA A 221 -1.87 -6.86 -16.49
N PRO A 222 -2.44 -8.07 -16.68
CA PRO A 222 -3.65 -8.25 -17.49
C PRO A 222 -4.86 -7.52 -16.90
N TYR A 223 -4.91 -7.32 -15.59
CA TYR A 223 -5.95 -6.56 -14.91
C TYR A 223 -5.37 -5.56 -13.91
N LEU A 224 -5.97 -4.38 -13.84
CA LEU A 224 -5.90 -3.49 -12.69
C LEU A 224 -7.24 -3.51 -11.96
N VAL A 225 -7.21 -3.67 -10.64
CA VAL A 225 -8.38 -3.55 -9.78
C VAL A 225 -8.20 -2.32 -8.91
N LEU A 226 -8.98 -1.28 -9.20
CA LEU A 226 -9.02 -0.06 -8.40
C LEU A 226 -10.19 -0.16 -7.44
N ILE A 227 -9.90 -0.19 -6.14
CA ILE A 227 -10.92 -0.29 -5.09
C ILE A 227 -11.24 1.11 -4.60
N PHE A 228 -12.48 1.53 -4.82
CA PHE A 228 -13.01 2.79 -4.33
C PHE A 228 -13.87 2.53 -3.08
N LYS A 229 -13.68 3.36 -2.05
CA LYS A 229 -14.61 3.48 -0.94
C LYS A 229 -15.71 4.49 -1.28
N GLN A 230 -16.95 4.11 -1.02
CA GLN A 230 -18.10 5.01 -1.11
C GLN A 230 -18.21 5.75 0.23
N THR A 231 -17.92 7.05 0.25
CA THR A 231 -17.96 7.87 1.47
C THR A 231 -19.39 8.06 1.99
N TYR A 232 -20.36 7.97 1.09
CA TYR A 232 -21.79 7.90 1.35
C TYR A 232 -22.49 7.16 0.20
N GLY A 233 -23.69 6.64 0.46
CA GLY A 233 -24.57 6.04 -0.53
C GLY A 233 -25.58 7.06 -1.05
N ILE A 234 -26.22 6.74 -2.17
CA ILE A 234 -27.32 7.51 -2.73
C ILE A 234 -28.51 6.57 -2.87
N LEU A 235 -29.63 6.92 -2.23
CA LEU A 235 -30.86 6.15 -2.29
C LEU A 235 -31.63 6.41 -3.59
N PRO A 236 -32.61 5.56 -3.97
CA PRO A 236 -33.42 5.77 -5.16
C PRO A 236 -34.16 7.13 -5.21
N ASN A 237 -34.43 7.73 -4.05
CA ASN A 237 -35.05 9.04 -3.93
C ASN A 237 -34.05 10.22 -4.05
N GLY A 238 -32.77 9.94 -4.32
CA GLY A 238 -31.70 10.92 -4.47
C GLY A 238 -31.02 11.33 -3.16
N LYS A 239 -31.58 10.99 -1.99
CA LYS A 239 -31.02 11.39 -0.69
C LYS A 239 -29.74 10.62 -0.36
N LYS A 240 -28.84 11.25 0.41
CA LYS A 240 -27.61 10.63 0.90
C LYS A 240 -27.90 9.65 2.04
N LYS A 241 -27.25 8.48 1.98
CA LYS A 241 -27.22 7.46 3.06
C LYS A 241 -25.83 7.41 3.66
N THR A 242 -25.76 7.43 4.99
CA THR A 242 -24.49 7.35 5.71
C THR A 242 -23.84 5.97 5.58
N HIS A 243 -22.54 5.96 5.24
CA HIS A 243 -21.71 4.75 5.26
C HIS A 243 -20.77 4.78 6.45
N TYR A 244 -21.19 4.14 7.55
CA TYR A 244 -20.41 4.09 8.79
C TYR A 244 -19.13 3.26 8.61
N TYR A 245 -18.00 3.81 9.08
CA TYR A 245 -16.69 3.14 9.02
C TYR A 245 -16.35 2.60 7.62
N ASN A 246 -16.68 3.36 6.56
CA ASN A 246 -16.52 2.93 5.17
C ASN A 246 -15.08 2.51 4.86
N GLU A 247 -14.07 3.29 5.26
CA GLU A 247 -12.67 2.97 5.01
C GLU A 247 -12.23 1.65 5.64
N ILE A 248 -12.63 1.39 6.90
CA ILE A 248 -12.34 0.14 7.60
C ILE A 248 -13.05 -1.02 6.90
N SER A 249 -14.33 -0.84 6.55
CA SER A 249 -15.13 -1.87 5.87
C SER A 249 -14.50 -2.27 4.53
N VAL A 250 -14.10 -1.30 3.72
CA VAL A 250 -13.46 -1.54 2.42
C VAL A 250 -12.05 -2.11 2.58
N SER A 251 -11.31 -1.73 3.63
CA SER A 251 -9.99 -2.31 3.93
C SER A 251 -10.08 -3.79 4.32
N ILE A 252 -11.10 -4.19 5.09
CA ILE A 252 -11.38 -5.59 5.41
C ILE A 252 -11.70 -6.37 4.13
N SER A 253 -12.54 -5.80 3.26
CA SER A 253 -12.84 -6.37 1.94
C SER A 253 -11.60 -6.55 1.07
N CYS A 254 -10.67 -5.58 1.08
CA CYS A 254 -9.38 -5.71 0.41
C CYS A 254 -8.52 -6.83 1.01
N GLY A 255 -8.54 -7.03 2.33
CA GLY A 255 -7.88 -8.16 2.99
C GLY A 255 -8.39 -9.52 2.50
N ILE A 256 -9.71 -9.65 2.34
CA ILE A 256 -10.36 -10.84 1.78
C ILE A 256 -9.98 -11.01 0.30
N LEU A 257 -9.97 -9.93 -0.49
CA LEU A 257 -9.53 -9.96 -1.89
C LEU A 257 -8.09 -10.48 -2.02
N LEU A 258 -7.16 -9.99 -1.18
CA LEU A 258 -5.77 -10.44 -1.17
C LEU A 258 -5.64 -11.93 -0.81
N ALA A 259 -6.48 -12.43 0.10
CA ALA A 259 -6.52 -13.85 0.42
C ALA A 259 -7.09 -14.69 -0.73
N ALA A 260 -8.15 -14.21 -1.39
CA ALA A 260 -8.75 -14.87 -2.54
C ALA A 260 -7.77 -14.96 -3.72
N LEU A 261 -7.04 -13.88 -4.03
CA LEU A 261 -5.98 -13.86 -5.05
C LEU A 261 -4.88 -14.89 -4.76
N GLN A 262 -4.38 -14.91 -3.52
CA GLN A 262 -3.37 -15.90 -3.11
C GLN A 262 -3.89 -17.34 -3.26
N ASN A 263 -5.15 -17.58 -2.90
CA ASN A 263 -5.77 -18.90 -2.98
C ASN A 263 -5.87 -19.43 -4.42
N VAL A 264 -6.09 -18.57 -5.40
CA VAL A 264 -6.19 -18.95 -6.82
C VAL A 264 -4.85 -18.90 -7.57
N GLY A 265 -3.75 -18.64 -6.86
CA GLY A 265 -2.40 -18.62 -7.44
C GLY A 265 -2.02 -17.34 -8.19
N LEU A 266 -2.75 -16.24 -7.97
CA LEU A 266 -2.43 -14.93 -8.54
C LEU A 266 -1.64 -14.07 -7.55
N VAL A 267 -0.89 -13.10 -8.09
CA VAL A 267 -0.09 -12.15 -7.31
C VAL A 267 -0.53 -10.72 -7.57
N THR A 268 -0.21 -9.85 -6.60
CA THR A 268 -0.41 -8.41 -6.72
C THR A 268 0.54 -7.67 -5.78
N VAL A 269 0.54 -6.34 -5.88
CA VAL A 269 1.11 -5.42 -4.88
C VAL A 269 0.04 -4.42 -4.50
N THR A 270 -0.21 -4.28 -3.20
CA THR A 270 -1.07 -3.20 -2.70
C THR A 270 -0.37 -1.86 -2.92
N SER A 271 -0.93 -1.03 -3.80
CA SER A 271 -0.46 0.32 -4.07
C SER A 271 -1.50 1.34 -3.62
N THR A 272 -1.04 2.40 -2.98
CA THR A 272 -1.84 3.56 -2.57
C THR A 272 -1.27 4.78 -3.28
N PRO A 273 -1.61 5.01 -4.56
CA PRO A 273 -1.02 6.08 -5.35
C PRO A 273 -1.49 7.44 -4.81
N LEU A 274 -0.67 8.01 -3.92
CA LEU A 274 -0.98 9.23 -3.18
C LEU A 274 -1.24 10.38 -4.18
N ASN A 275 -2.27 11.19 -3.90
CA ASN A 275 -2.71 12.33 -4.72
C ASN A 275 -3.27 11.98 -6.12
N CYS A 276 -3.24 10.72 -6.55
CA CYS A 276 -3.81 10.30 -7.84
C CYS A 276 -5.34 10.14 -7.79
N GLY A 277 -5.92 10.05 -6.59
CA GLY A 277 -7.34 9.71 -6.37
C GLY A 277 -8.31 10.54 -7.20
N PRO A 278 -8.25 11.89 -7.17
CA PRO A 278 -9.16 12.75 -7.95
C PRO A 278 -9.06 12.53 -9.46
N GLN A 279 -7.84 12.46 -10.02
CA GLN A 279 -7.65 12.28 -11.47
C GLN A 279 -8.09 10.88 -11.92
N LEU A 280 -7.74 9.83 -11.17
CA LEU A 280 -8.16 8.46 -11.47
C LEU A 280 -9.68 8.29 -11.37
N ARG A 281 -10.33 8.95 -10.41
CA ARG A 281 -11.79 9.00 -10.29
C ARG A 281 -12.44 9.59 -11.54
N LEU A 282 -11.91 10.71 -12.04
CA LEU A 282 -12.41 11.37 -13.25
C LEU A 282 -12.17 10.52 -14.50
N LEU A 283 -10.96 9.98 -14.69
CA LEU A 283 -10.61 9.09 -15.79
C LEU A 283 -11.59 7.90 -15.88
N LEU A 284 -11.86 7.29 -14.74
CA LEU A 284 -12.74 6.11 -14.64
C LEU A 284 -14.22 6.46 -14.49
N LYS A 285 -14.58 7.74 -14.65
CA LYS A 285 -15.96 8.25 -14.59
C LYS A 285 -16.70 7.82 -13.31
N ARG A 286 -15.99 7.80 -12.18
CA ARG A 286 -16.54 7.45 -10.88
C ARG A 286 -17.21 8.65 -10.21
N PRO A 287 -18.35 8.45 -9.52
CA PRO A 287 -19.12 9.53 -8.92
C PRO A 287 -18.34 10.21 -7.77
N ALA A 288 -18.76 11.41 -7.38
CA ALA A 288 -18.05 12.22 -6.37
C ALA A 288 -18.06 11.59 -4.96
N ASN A 289 -18.99 10.68 -4.69
CA ASN A 289 -19.06 9.92 -3.43
C ASN A 289 -18.05 8.77 -3.36
N GLU A 290 -17.30 8.50 -4.43
CA GLU A 290 -16.29 7.45 -4.45
C GLU A 290 -14.88 8.01 -4.38
N LYS A 291 -14.07 7.47 -3.46
CA LYS A 291 -12.65 7.80 -3.33
C LYS A 291 -11.80 6.56 -3.49
N LEU A 292 -10.72 6.67 -4.27
CA LEU A 292 -9.77 5.58 -4.44
C LEU A 292 -9.13 5.24 -3.08
N LEU A 293 -9.15 3.96 -2.71
CA LEU A 293 -8.48 3.45 -1.52
C LEU A 293 -7.21 2.66 -1.89
N MET A 294 -7.31 1.75 -2.85
CA MET A 294 -6.19 0.90 -3.29
C MET A 294 -6.21 0.67 -4.80
N LEU A 295 -5.04 0.49 -5.39
CA LEU A 295 -4.84 0.01 -6.74
C LEU A 295 -4.05 -1.30 -6.69
N LEU A 296 -4.62 -2.36 -7.26
CA LEU A 296 -4.02 -3.69 -7.33
C LEU A 296 -3.78 -4.09 -8.80
N PRO A 297 -2.53 -4.16 -9.28
CA PRO A 297 -2.23 -4.85 -10.53
C PRO A 297 -2.27 -6.37 -10.28
N VAL A 298 -3.03 -7.11 -11.07
CA VAL A 298 -3.31 -8.53 -10.84
C VAL A 298 -2.89 -9.36 -12.04
N GLY A 299 -2.15 -10.44 -11.78
CA GLY A 299 -1.71 -11.39 -12.81
C GLY A 299 -0.84 -12.50 -12.21
N TYR A 300 -0.17 -13.26 -13.07
CA TYR A 300 0.88 -14.19 -12.67
C TYR A 300 2.19 -13.42 -12.38
N PRO A 301 3.09 -13.94 -11.53
CA PRO A 301 4.42 -13.35 -11.38
C PRO A 301 5.21 -13.52 -12.68
N ALA A 302 6.03 -12.52 -13.04
CA ALA A 302 7.01 -12.70 -14.11
C ALA A 302 8.01 -13.82 -13.76
N SER A 303 8.60 -14.48 -14.75
CA SER A 303 9.53 -15.60 -14.53
C SER A 303 10.79 -15.23 -13.75
N ASP A 304 11.19 -13.96 -13.82
CA ASP A 304 12.32 -13.34 -13.14
C ASP A 304 11.91 -12.44 -11.97
N ALA A 305 10.64 -12.52 -11.54
CA ALA A 305 10.11 -11.69 -10.46
C ALA A 305 10.92 -11.88 -9.16
N THR A 306 11.41 -10.77 -8.62
CA THR A 306 12.09 -10.76 -7.32
C THR A 306 11.25 -10.08 -6.25
N VAL A 307 11.52 -10.44 -5.00
CA VAL A 307 10.93 -9.81 -3.81
C VAL A 307 12.04 -9.51 -2.81
N PRO A 308 11.95 -8.42 -2.03
CA PRO A 308 12.94 -8.14 -0.99
C PRO A 308 12.91 -9.26 0.07
N ASP A 309 14.05 -9.64 0.64
CA ASP A 309 14.11 -10.69 1.68
C ASP A 309 13.68 -10.18 3.07
N LEU A 310 12.44 -9.73 3.17
CA LEU A 310 11.84 -9.25 4.41
C LEU A 310 11.34 -10.43 5.26
N LYS A 311 11.54 -10.35 6.57
CA LYS A 311 10.97 -11.30 7.53
C LYS A 311 9.76 -10.69 8.24
N ARG A 312 8.69 -11.47 8.39
CA ARG A 312 7.55 -11.09 9.23
C ARG A 312 7.93 -11.22 10.71
N LYS A 313 7.30 -10.43 11.57
CA LYS A 313 7.44 -10.57 13.02
C LYS A 313 7.01 -11.98 13.47
N PRO A 314 7.66 -12.57 14.49
CA PRO A 314 7.22 -13.82 15.08
C PRO A 314 5.91 -13.64 15.87
N LEU A 315 5.21 -14.75 16.16
CA LEU A 315 3.90 -14.72 16.80
C LEU A 315 3.89 -13.98 18.14
N ASN A 316 4.91 -14.20 18.97
CA ASN A 316 5.05 -13.59 20.29
C ASN A 316 5.22 -12.06 20.26
N GLU A 317 5.48 -11.45 19.11
CA GLU A 317 5.51 -9.99 18.95
C GLU A 317 4.18 -9.39 18.46
N ILE A 318 3.21 -10.23 18.09
CA ILE A 318 1.93 -9.79 17.51
C ILE A 318 0.71 -10.33 18.24
N ILE A 319 0.89 -11.17 19.27
CA ILE A 319 -0.18 -11.68 20.13
C ILE A 319 0.11 -11.32 21.59
N VAL A 320 -0.93 -10.86 22.29
CA VAL A 320 -0.92 -10.64 23.74
C VAL A 320 -2.09 -11.41 24.32
N HIS A 321 -1.79 -12.35 25.22
CA HIS A 321 -2.80 -13.03 26.04
C HIS A 321 -2.91 -12.29 27.36
N ILE A 322 -4.12 -11.87 27.69
CA ILE A 322 -4.49 -11.21 28.96
C ILE A 322 -5.29 -12.22 29.78
#